data_AF-A0A7R9WNK7-F1
#
_entry.id   AF-A0A7R9WNK7-F1
#
_cell.length_a   1.000
_cell.length_b   1.000
_cell.length_c   1.000
_cell.angle_alpha   90.00
_cell.angle_beta   90.00
_cell.angle_gamma   90.00
#
_symmetry.space_group_name_H-M   'P 1'
#
loop_
_entity.id
_entity.type
_entity.pdbx_description
1 polymer ?
#
loop_
_entity_poly.entity_id
_entity_poly.type
_entity_poly.pdbx_seq_one_letter_code
_entity_poly.pdbx_strand_id
1 'polypeptide(L)'
;TQLVGITTVGTERTEKFPYSMQNLMGGKLDQRRQVEEVLINTVKQRAVEPPLDYTLIKLGEIKDAKDATFELRPGDVLDATITAATAEQVIIQATAFQPTARNSTFSCAGCLPADMLSTGDDAQSFWSETFVPLEGPELWRLDLDGSYNVELYDQLSEYIREWALLLAQTGKGLTTPIQTIESVPPQRSAQTVAQQSGVQMLFLPTATGRNYMSKDEERERETLSKSGTSTAKSAASRRRIAKEGGITVLVEKTTSDSLRIRARRCNYADDTGTIKEISEETILKRLQDAMAVWQQDNA
;
A
#
# COMPACT_ATOMS: atom_id res chain seq x y z
N THR A 1 18.54 -6.40 8.35
CA THR A 1 18.31 -7.84 8.04
C THR A 1 16.87 -7.99 7.61
N GLN A 2 16.58 -8.90 6.68
CA GLN A 2 15.23 -9.09 6.14
C GLN A 2 14.79 -10.55 6.34
N LEU A 3 13.57 -10.75 6.81
CA LEU A 3 12.91 -12.05 6.87
C LEU A 3 11.97 -12.18 5.68
N VAL A 4 12.19 -13.16 4.83
CA VAL A 4 11.45 -13.34 3.58
C VAL A 4 10.55 -14.56 3.72
N GLY A 5 9.24 -14.34 3.66
CA GLY A 5 8.24 -15.40 3.57
C GLY A 5 7.83 -15.60 2.12
N ILE A 6 7.80 -16.85 1.65
CA ILE A 6 7.24 -17.22 0.36
C ILE A 6 6.02 -18.09 0.63
N THR A 7 4.87 -17.67 0.13
CA THR A 7 3.58 -18.32 0.36
C THR A 7 2.77 -18.36 -0.94
N THR A 8 1.57 -18.91 -0.86
CA THR A 8 0.65 -19.02 -2.01
C THR A 8 -0.39 -17.89 -1.96
N VAL A 9 -0.90 -17.50 -3.11
CA VAL A 9 -2.12 -16.68 -3.19
C VAL A 9 -3.33 -17.40 -2.57
N GLY A 10 -4.26 -16.63 -2.02
CA GLY A 10 -5.50 -17.10 -1.40
C GLY A 10 -5.50 -17.14 0.14
N THR A 11 -4.36 -16.88 0.80
CA THR A 11 -4.24 -16.91 2.26
C THR A 11 -4.93 -15.75 2.99
N GLU A 12 -5.23 -14.63 2.33
CA GLU A 12 -6.09 -13.56 2.90
C GLU A 12 -7.57 -13.74 2.53
N ARG A 13 -7.87 -14.66 1.62
CA ARG A 13 -9.20 -14.88 1.05
C ARG A 13 -9.82 -16.21 1.51
N THR A 14 -9.34 -16.78 2.60
CA THR A 14 -9.72 -18.13 3.06
C THR A 14 -11.21 -18.31 3.34
N GLU A 15 -11.94 -17.23 3.62
CA GLU A 15 -13.40 -17.26 3.82
C GLU A 15 -14.20 -17.07 2.52
N LYS A 16 -13.54 -16.68 1.42
CA LYS A 16 -14.18 -16.41 0.12
C LYS A 16 -14.11 -17.64 -0.78
N PHE A 17 -15.16 -17.87 -1.57
CA PHE A 17 -15.12 -18.87 -2.64
C PHE A 17 -14.13 -18.43 -3.74
N PRO A 18 -13.32 -19.33 -4.33
CA PRO A 18 -13.27 -20.79 -4.11
C PRO A 18 -12.37 -21.26 -2.95
N TYR A 19 -11.62 -20.36 -2.29
CA TYR A 19 -10.62 -20.70 -1.26
C TYR A 19 -11.21 -21.34 0.00
N SER A 20 -12.42 -20.95 0.40
CA SER A 20 -13.12 -21.56 1.54
C SER A 20 -13.40 -23.04 1.32
N MET A 21 -13.69 -23.46 0.09
CA MET A 21 -13.81 -24.88 -0.24
C MET A 21 -12.46 -25.59 -0.25
N GLN A 22 -11.38 -24.92 -0.69
CA GLN A 22 -10.05 -25.52 -0.65
C GLN A 22 -9.67 -25.89 0.79
N ASN A 23 -9.92 -25.02 1.76
CA ASN A 23 -9.70 -25.33 3.18
C ASN A 23 -10.62 -26.46 3.69
N LEU A 24 -11.92 -26.43 3.34
CA LEU A 24 -12.87 -27.47 3.72
C LEU A 24 -12.46 -28.86 3.20
N MET A 25 -11.89 -28.92 1.99
CA MET A 25 -11.41 -30.15 1.35
C MET A 25 -10.00 -30.59 1.81
N GLY A 26 -9.51 -30.06 2.93
CA GLY A 26 -8.22 -30.44 3.52
C GLY A 26 -7.03 -29.59 3.05
N GLY A 27 -7.30 -28.49 2.35
CA GLY A 27 -6.32 -27.44 2.08
C GLY A 27 -5.80 -26.80 3.37
N LYS A 28 -4.64 -26.15 3.26
CA LYS A 28 -3.90 -25.60 4.41
C LYS A 28 -3.74 -24.08 4.33
N LEU A 29 -4.66 -23.35 3.68
CA LEU A 29 -4.51 -21.90 3.54
C LEU A 29 -4.60 -21.20 4.89
N ASP A 30 -5.48 -21.64 5.80
CA ASP A 30 -5.56 -21.06 7.16
C ASP A 30 -4.27 -21.29 7.96
N GLN A 31 -3.66 -22.47 7.85
CA GLN A 31 -2.37 -22.75 8.49
C GLN A 31 -1.26 -21.88 7.91
N ARG A 32 -1.25 -21.68 6.59
CA ARG A 32 -0.28 -20.80 5.92
C ARG A 32 -0.46 -19.35 6.37
N ARG A 33 -1.70 -18.86 6.42
CA ARG A 33 -2.03 -17.53 6.95
C ARG A 33 -1.54 -17.34 8.39
N GLN A 34 -1.72 -18.34 9.26
CA GLN A 34 -1.20 -18.27 10.63
C GLN A 34 0.33 -18.16 10.66
N VAL A 35 1.05 -18.88 9.78
CA VAL A 35 2.51 -18.75 9.65
C VAL A 35 2.91 -17.36 9.17
N GLU A 36 2.17 -16.77 8.22
CA GLU A 36 2.37 -15.40 7.76
C GLU A 36 2.23 -14.39 8.90
N GLU A 37 1.16 -14.49 9.70
CA GLU A 37 0.91 -13.64 10.86
C GLU A 37 2.02 -13.78 11.92
N VAL A 38 2.47 -15.00 12.20
CA VAL A 38 3.59 -15.25 13.11
C VAL A 38 4.88 -14.61 12.60
N LEU A 39 5.16 -14.70 11.30
CA LEU A 39 6.33 -14.09 10.67
C LEU A 39 6.33 -12.58 10.84
N ILE A 40 5.21 -11.94 10.47
CA ILE A 40 5.03 -10.49 10.57
C ILE A 40 5.14 -10.04 12.03
N ASN A 41 4.47 -10.74 12.95
CA ASN A 41 4.49 -10.40 14.38
C ASN A 41 5.88 -10.59 15.01
N THR A 42 6.62 -11.62 14.61
CA THR A 42 8.00 -11.84 15.08
C THR A 42 8.90 -10.66 14.69
N VAL A 43 8.71 -10.11 13.49
CA VAL A 43 9.46 -8.95 13.02
C VAL A 43 9.02 -7.69 13.77
N LYS A 44 7.71 -7.42 13.84
CA LYS A 44 7.15 -6.25 14.53
C LYS A 44 7.49 -6.19 16.02
N GLN A 45 7.48 -7.33 16.71
CA GLN A 45 7.75 -7.41 18.16
C GLN A 45 9.25 -7.36 18.50
N ARG A 46 10.13 -7.47 17.50
CA ARG A 46 11.57 -7.47 17.74
C ARG A 46 12.09 -6.05 17.99
N ALA A 47 12.22 -5.70 19.25
CA ALA A 47 12.83 -4.44 19.70
C ALA A 47 14.37 -4.52 19.75
N VAL A 48 15.02 -4.95 18.67
CA VAL A 48 16.49 -5.05 18.59
C VAL A 48 17.00 -4.17 17.45
N GLU A 49 18.12 -3.47 17.67
CA GLU A 49 18.81 -2.72 16.63
C GLU A 49 19.88 -3.58 15.94
N PRO A 50 19.99 -3.55 14.60
CA PRO A 50 19.08 -2.86 13.66
C PRO A 50 17.70 -3.57 13.58
N PRO A 51 16.63 -2.84 13.26
CA PRO A 51 15.31 -3.44 13.08
C PRO A 51 15.35 -4.53 12.01
N LEU A 52 14.53 -5.56 12.22
CA LEU A 52 14.31 -6.60 11.22
C LEU A 52 13.21 -6.09 10.27
N ASP A 53 13.41 -6.23 8.97
CA ASP A 53 12.38 -6.01 7.96
C ASP A 53 11.71 -7.34 7.61
N TYR A 54 10.48 -7.34 7.12
CA TYR A 54 9.85 -8.52 6.52
C TYR A 54 9.46 -8.29 5.07
N THR A 55 9.39 -9.35 4.28
CA THR A 55 8.76 -9.31 2.96
C THR A 55 8.00 -10.61 2.75
N LEU A 56 6.72 -10.50 2.42
CA LEU A 56 5.87 -11.65 2.16
C LEU A 56 5.48 -11.70 0.68
N ILE A 57 6.03 -12.69 -0.03
CA ILE A 57 5.84 -12.89 -1.46
C ILE A 57 4.79 -13.99 -1.67
N LYS A 58 3.64 -13.64 -2.23
CA LYS A 58 2.55 -14.57 -2.55
C LYS A 58 2.64 -14.95 -4.02
N LEU A 59 2.95 -16.21 -4.27
CA LEU A 59 3.09 -16.73 -5.63
C LEU A 59 1.78 -17.39 -6.09
N GLY A 60 1.45 -17.13 -7.36
CA GLY A 60 0.52 -17.95 -8.10
C GLY A 60 0.95 -19.42 -8.18
N GLU A 61 0.07 -20.28 -8.69
CA GLU A 61 0.44 -21.68 -8.95
C GLU A 61 1.55 -21.74 -10.01
N ILE A 62 2.64 -22.44 -9.71
CA ILE A 62 3.79 -22.53 -10.61
C ILE A 62 3.44 -23.43 -11.79
N LYS A 63 3.30 -22.85 -12.98
CA LYS A 63 3.00 -23.55 -14.24
C LYS A 63 3.71 -22.88 -15.41
N ASP A 64 3.90 -23.64 -16.48
CA ASP A 64 4.34 -23.09 -17.76
C ASP A 64 3.19 -22.25 -18.36
N ALA A 65 3.28 -20.93 -18.21
CA ALA A 65 2.35 -19.98 -18.80
C ALA A 65 3.08 -19.21 -19.90
N LYS A 66 2.74 -19.48 -21.17
CA LYS A 66 3.40 -18.84 -22.33
C LYS A 66 2.78 -17.50 -22.74
N ASP A 67 1.55 -17.22 -22.31
CA ASP A 67 0.77 -16.07 -22.79
C ASP A 67 0.22 -15.18 -21.67
N ALA A 68 0.67 -15.35 -20.43
CA ALA A 68 0.21 -14.54 -19.30
C ALA A 68 1.12 -13.33 -19.09
N THR A 69 0.59 -12.12 -19.19
CA THR A 69 1.32 -10.89 -18.84
C THR A 69 1.68 -10.92 -17.36
N PHE A 70 2.94 -10.61 -17.05
CA PHE A 70 3.39 -10.49 -15.67
C PHE A 70 2.71 -9.33 -14.95
N GLU A 71 2.24 -9.58 -13.73
CA GLU A 71 1.69 -8.58 -12.83
C GLU A 71 2.21 -8.77 -11.41
N LEU A 72 2.41 -7.64 -10.71
CA LEU A 72 2.71 -7.57 -9.29
C LEU A 72 1.73 -6.59 -8.63
N ARG A 73 1.10 -7.01 -7.53
CA ARG A 73 0.11 -6.20 -6.81
C ARG A 73 0.31 -6.28 -5.29
N PRO A 74 0.08 -5.19 -4.53
CA PRO A 74 0.05 -5.24 -3.07
C PRO A 74 -1.00 -6.24 -2.56
N GLY A 75 -0.70 -6.91 -1.45
CA GLY A 75 -1.59 -7.89 -0.81
C GLY A 75 -1.79 -9.17 -1.62
N ASP A 76 -2.88 -9.89 -1.32
CA ASP A 76 -3.26 -11.16 -1.93
C ASP A 76 -4.43 -10.99 -2.91
N VAL A 77 -4.18 -10.35 -4.04
CA VAL A 77 -5.23 -9.97 -5.01
C VAL A 77 -5.19 -10.85 -6.26
N LEU A 78 -4.00 -11.22 -6.72
CA LEU A 78 -3.85 -11.99 -7.96
C LEU A 78 -4.28 -13.44 -7.77
N ASP A 79 -4.93 -14.01 -8.78
CA ASP A 79 -5.35 -15.41 -8.84
C ASP A 79 -5.04 -16.01 -10.21
N ALA A 80 -3.74 -16.05 -10.53
CA ALA A 80 -3.24 -16.55 -11.80
C ALA A 80 -1.96 -17.36 -11.59
N THR A 81 -1.55 -18.10 -12.61
CA THR A 81 -0.34 -18.93 -12.58
C THR A 81 0.91 -18.08 -12.77
N ILE A 82 2.06 -18.55 -12.27
CA ILE A 82 3.36 -17.90 -12.47
C ILE A 82 4.36 -18.91 -13.04
N THR A 83 5.27 -18.47 -13.91
CA THR A 83 6.37 -19.35 -14.35
C THR A 83 7.47 -19.45 -13.30
N ALA A 84 8.19 -20.56 -13.26
CA ALA A 84 9.30 -20.74 -12.31
C ALA A 84 10.39 -19.67 -12.47
N ALA A 85 10.76 -19.34 -13.72
CA ALA A 85 11.74 -18.29 -14.01
C ALA A 85 11.26 -16.89 -13.56
N THR A 86 9.98 -16.59 -13.72
CA THR A 86 9.41 -15.32 -13.24
C THR A 86 9.40 -15.25 -11.71
N ALA A 87 8.99 -16.32 -11.04
CA ALA A 87 9.01 -16.39 -9.58
C ALA A 87 10.44 -16.21 -9.02
N GLU A 88 11.44 -16.86 -9.62
CA GLU A 88 12.85 -16.69 -9.26
C GLU A 88 13.29 -15.22 -9.34
N GLN A 89 13.00 -14.55 -10.47
CA GLN A 89 13.37 -13.14 -10.64
C GLN A 89 12.67 -12.23 -9.63
N VAL A 90 11.38 -12.43 -9.38
CA VAL A 90 10.65 -11.64 -8.36
C VAL A 90 11.27 -11.81 -6.98
N ILE A 91 11.63 -13.04 -6.60
CA ILE A 91 12.27 -13.32 -5.30
C ILE A 91 13.62 -12.61 -5.23
N ILE A 92 14.45 -12.70 -6.26
CA ILE A 92 15.77 -12.04 -6.29
C ILE A 92 15.60 -10.52 -6.20
N GLN A 93 14.70 -9.94 -7.00
CA GLN A 93 14.45 -8.50 -7.02
C GLN A 93 13.95 -7.99 -5.67
N ALA A 94 12.95 -8.66 -5.10
CA ALA A 94 12.36 -8.28 -3.81
C ALA A 94 13.34 -8.36 -2.63
N THR A 95 14.31 -9.28 -2.70
CA THR A 95 15.24 -9.54 -1.58
C THR A 95 16.55 -8.76 -1.71
N ALA A 96 17.06 -8.59 -2.92
CA ALA A 96 18.38 -8.02 -3.14
C ALA A 96 18.34 -6.57 -3.64
N PHE A 97 17.37 -6.21 -4.49
CA PHE A 97 17.48 -5.01 -5.33
C PHE A 97 16.41 -3.96 -5.10
N GLN A 98 15.21 -4.35 -4.62
CA GLN A 98 14.06 -3.47 -4.54
C GLN A 98 13.75 -3.10 -3.08
N PRO A 99 14.15 -1.89 -2.60
CA PRO A 99 13.90 -1.49 -1.22
C PRO A 99 12.43 -1.36 -0.88
N THR A 100 11.59 -1.04 -1.87
CA THR A 100 10.12 -0.92 -1.75
C THR A 100 9.45 -2.25 -1.42
N ALA A 101 10.12 -3.40 -1.65
CA ALA A 101 9.62 -4.70 -1.21
C ALA A 101 9.72 -4.91 0.31
N ARG A 102 10.50 -4.08 1.03
CA ARG A 102 10.66 -4.22 2.48
C ARG A 102 9.42 -3.77 3.23
N ASN A 103 9.07 -4.52 4.26
CA ASN A 103 7.87 -4.37 5.09
C ASN A 103 6.58 -4.38 4.25
N SER A 104 6.58 -5.19 3.19
CA SER A 104 5.45 -5.33 2.27
C SER A 104 4.98 -6.78 2.16
N THR A 105 3.69 -6.92 1.88
CA THR A 105 3.07 -8.16 1.42
C THR A 105 2.54 -7.90 0.02
N PHE A 106 2.88 -8.78 -0.93
CA PHE A 106 2.43 -8.63 -2.32
C PHE A 106 2.26 -9.97 -3.00
N SER A 107 1.45 -9.98 -4.05
CA SER A 107 1.21 -11.12 -4.93
C SER A 107 1.79 -10.85 -6.30
N CYS A 108 2.25 -11.91 -6.97
CA CYS A 108 2.70 -11.84 -8.35
C CYS A 108 2.24 -13.05 -9.15
N ALA A 109 1.97 -12.81 -10.43
CA ALA A 109 1.54 -13.83 -11.38
C ALA A 109 2.00 -13.50 -12.80
N GLY A 110 1.83 -14.46 -13.71
CA GLY A 110 2.14 -14.32 -15.13
C GLY A 110 3.55 -14.75 -15.51
N CYS A 111 3.99 -14.28 -16.67
CA CYS A 111 5.27 -14.58 -17.27
C CYS A 111 5.98 -13.28 -17.66
N LEU A 112 7.22 -13.14 -17.22
CA LEU A 112 8.07 -12.04 -17.65
C LEU A 112 8.43 -12.22 -19.13
N PRO A 113 8.44 -11.11 -19.89
CA PRO A 113 9.10 -11.06 -21.18
C PRO A 113 10.56 -11.54 -21.10
N ALA A 114 11.05 -12.25 -22.12
CA ALA A 114 12.37 -12.89 -22.08
C ALA A 114 13.53 -11.88 -21.96
N ASP A 115 13.35 -10.69 -22.49
CA ASP A 115 14.24 -9.53 -22.37
C ASP A 115 14.36 -9.03 -20.93
N MET A 116 13.29 -9.13 -20.14
CA MET A 116 13.26 -8.73 -18.72
C MET A 116 13.93 -9.75 -17.79
N LEU A 117 14.31 -10.93 -18.29
CA LEU A 117 15.13 -11.90 -17.56
C LEU A 117 16.63 -11.55 -17.60
N SER A 118 17.03 -10.56 -18.40
CA SER A 118 18.42 -10.11 -18.52
C SER A 118 18.74 -8.96 -17.54
N THR A 119 20.03 -8.72 -17.26
CA THR A 119 20.49 -7.74 -16.25
C THR A 119 20.82 -6.35 -16.83
N GLY A 120 20.00 -5.85 -17.78
CA GLY A 120 20.20 -4.54 -18.42
C GLY A 120 19.56 -3.36 -17.67
N ASP A 121 19.88 -2.13 -18.08
CA ASP A 121 19.30 -0.89 -17.53
C ASP A 121 17.77 -0.83 -17.73
N ASP A 122 17.28 -1.37 -18.85
CA ASP A 122 15.85 -1.49 -19.14
C ASP A 122 15.16 -2.40 -18.14
N ALA A 123 15.78 -3.53 -17.78
CA ALA A 123 15.26 -4.46 -16.79
C ALA A 123 15.24 -3.82 -15.39
N GLN A 124 16.29 -3.08 -15.02
CA GLN A 124 16.30 -2.35 -13.75
C GLN A 124 15.19 -1.31 -13.68
N SER A 125 14.99 -0.54 -14.75
CA SER A 125 13.92 0.47 -14.83
C SER A 125 12.54 -0.19 -14.73
N PHE A 126 12.33 -1.30 -15.44
CA PHE A 126 11.12 -2.12 -15.35
C PHE A 126 10.86 -2.61 -13.92
N TRP A 127 11.88 -3.13 -13.24
CA TRP A 127 11.73 -3.65 -11.88
C TRP A 127 11.47 -2.56 -10.86
N SER A 128 12.20 -1.44 -10.94
CA SER A 128 11.94 -0.28 -10.09
C SER A 128 10.51 0.16 -10.22
N GLU A 129 10.01 0.28 -11.46
CA GLU A 129 8.64 0.68 -11.76
C GLU A 129 7.59 -0.35 -11.27
N THR A 130 7.86 -1.63 -11.49
CA THR A 130 6.99 -2.75 -11.06
C THR A 130 6.77 -2.76 -9.55
N PHE A 131 7.79 -2.40 -8.77
CA PHE A 131 7.75 -2.43 -7.32
C PHE A 131 7.27 -1.11 -6.68
N VAL A 132 7.08 -0.04 -7.48
CA VAL A 132 6.54 1.25 -7.01
C VAL A 132 5.22 1.11 -6.24
N PRO A 133 4.24 0.26 -6.64
CA PRO A 133 2.98 0.09 -5.91
C PRO A 133 3.13 -0.42 -4.47
N LEU A 134 4.29 -0.98 -4.11
CA LEU A 134 4.57 -1.44 -2.74
C LEU A 134 5.03 -0.32 -1.80
N GLU A 135 5.30 0.88 -2.34
CA GLU A 135 5.75 2.05 -1.59
C GLU A 135 4.59 2.70 -0.80
N GLY A 136 4.23 2.04 0.29
CA GLY A 136 2.99 2.27 1.02
C GLY A 136 1.81 1.56 0.34
N PRO A 137 0.66 1.37 1.02
CA PRO A 137 -0.51 0.78 0.39
C PRO A 137 -1.05 1.73 -0.68
N GLU A 138 -0.67 1.51 -1.93
CA GLU A 138 -1.21 2.23 -3.08
C GLU A 138 -2.69 1.91 -3.21
N LEU A 139 -3.51 2.95 -3.28
CA LEU A 139 -4.96 2.85 -3.39
C LEU A 139 -5.41 3.04 -4.84
N TRP A 140 -4.73 3.92 -5.57
CA TRP A 140 -5.07 4.24 -6.94
C TRP A 140 -3.89 4.88 -7.65
N ARG A 141 -3.83 4.68 -8.97
CA ARG A 141 -2.81 5.21 -9.86
C ARG A 141 -3.45 5.59 -11.19
N LEU A 142 -2.99 6.70 -11.75
CA LEU A 142 -3.32 7.16 -13.09
C LEU A 142 -2.04 7.58 -13.79
N ASP A 143 -1.65 6.83 -14.82
CA ASP A 143 -0.64 7.26 -15.78
C ASP A 143 -1.30 8.13 -16.83
N LEU A 144 -0.83 9.36 -16.98
CA LEU A 144 -1.27 10.23 -18.06
C LEU A 144 -0.51 9.80 -19.32
N ASP A 145 -1.25 9.61 -20.41
CA ASP A 145 -0.65 9.20 -21.68
C ASP A 145 0.29 10.27 -22.25
N GLY A 146 1.04 9.91 -23.29
CA GLY A 146 2.02 10.80 -23.91
C GLY A 146 1.44 12.06 -24.56
N SER A 147 0.11 12.26 -24.55
CA SER A 147 -0.53 13.50 -25.00
C SER A 147 -0.24 14.67 -24.05
N TYR A 148 -0.03 14.37 -22.77
CA TYR A 148 0.11 15.40 -21.74
C TYR A 148 1.58 15.81 -21.63
N ASN A 149 1.86 17.05 -22.01
CA ASN A 149 3.20 17.63 -21.89
C ASN A 149 3.60 17.72 -20.41
N VAL A 150 4.82 17.31 -20.10
CA VAL A 150 5.38 17.39 -18.75
C VAL A 150 5.52 18.83 -18.24
N GLU A 151 5.48 19.81 -19.13
CA GLU A 151 5.33 21.23 -18.76
C GLU A 151 4.04 21.52 -17.98
N LEU A 152 3.02 20.66 -18.08
CA LEU A 152 1.79 20.74 -17.28
C LEU A 152 1.99 20.27 -15.83
N TYR A 153 3.18 19.80 -15.46
CA TYR A 153 3.48 19.28 -14.12
C TYR A 153 3.11 20.26 -12.99
N ASP A 154 3.51 21.53 -13.12
CA ASP A 154 3.24 22.54 -12.09
C ASP A 154 1.75 22.88 -12.01
N GLN A 155 1.08 22.96 -13.17
CA GLN A 155 -0.37 23.21 -13.25
C GLN A 155 -1.17 22.05 -12.65
N LEU A 156 -0.79 20.80 -12.93
CA LEU A 156 -1.42 19.61 -12.36
C LEU A 156 -1.19 19.53 -10.85
N SER A 157 0.04 19.82 -10.40
CA SER A 157 0.38 19.86 -8.98
C SER A 157 -0.48 20.89 -8.24
N GLU A 158 -0.65 22.08 -8.82
CA GLU A 158 -1.50 23.13 -8.27
C GLU A 158 -2.98 22.74 -8.26
N TYR A 159 -3.47 22.15 -9.35
CA TYR A 159 -4.85 21.65 -9.45
C TYR A 159 -5.17 20.64 -8.35
N ILE A 160 -4.29 19.65 -8.14
CA ILE A 160 -4.45 18.65 -7.08
C ILE A 160 -4.42 19.28 -5.69
N ARG A 161 -3.55 20.28 -5.47
CA ARG A 161 -3.47 21.02 -4.21
C ARG A 161 -4.77 21.76 -3.91
N GLU A 162 -5.29 22.52 -4.87
CA GLU A 162 -6.56 23.25 -4.74
C GLU A 162 -7.75 22.32 -4.54
N TRP A 163 -7.81 21.22 -5.30
CA TRP A 163 -8.84 20.19 -5.15
C TRP A 163 -8.85 19.62 -3.72
N ALA A 164 -7.69 19.27 -3.18
CA ALA A 164 -7.60 18.70 -1.83
C ALA A 164 -8.01 19.72 -0.76
N LEU A 165 -7.61 20.99 -0.92
CA LEU A 165 -8.03 22.08 -0.03
C LEU A 165 -9.55 22.28 -0.05
N LEU A 166 -10.16 22.30 -1.23
CA LEU A 166 -11.61 22.43 -1.38
C LEU A 166 -12.34 21.24 -0.77
N LEU A 167 -11.82 20.01 -0.96
CA LEU A 167 -12.39 18.81 -0.36
C LEU A 167 -12.33 18.87 1.17
N ALA A 168 -11.22 19.31 1.75
CA ALA A 168 -11.06 19.45 3.19
C ALA A 168 -11.96 20.54 3.79
N GLN A 169 -12.13 21.67 3.10
CA GLN A 169 -13.01 22.76 3.54
C GLN A 169 -14.49 22.37 3.49
N THR A 170 -14.90 21.72 2.40
CA THR A 170 -16.32 21.36 2.21
C THR A 170 -16.71 20.15 3.05
N GLY A 171 -15.80 19.17 3.21
CA GLY A 171 -16.03 17.90 3.91
C GLY A 171 -17.21 17.08 3.36
N LYS A 172 -17.82 17.51 2.25
CA LYS A 172 -19.14 17.02 1.82
C LYS A 172 -19.02 15.54 1.50
N GLY A 173 -19.85 14.69 2.11
CA GLY A 173 -19.90 13.25 1.82
C GLY A 173 -18.77 12.42 2.45
N LEU A 174 -17.82 13.03 3.15
CA LEU A 174 -16.86 12.28 3.97
C LEU A 174 -17.49 11.93 5.32
N THR A 175 -17.31 10.69 5.75
CA THR A 175 -17.72 10.27 7.10
C THR A 175 -16.70 10.68 8.16
N THR A 176 -15.46 10.99 7.75
CA THR A 176 -14.37 11.44 8.61
C THR A 176 -13.85 12.80 8.11
N PRO A 177 -13.79 13.84 8.96
CA PRO A 177 -13.16 15.11 8.60
C PRO A 177 -11.69 14.89 8.24
N ILE A 178 -11.19 15.70 7.31
CA ILE A 178 -9.79 15.65 6.87
C ILE A 178 -9.08 16.97 7.08
N GLN A 179 -7.77 16.91 7.30
CA GLN A 179 -6.86 18.05 7.27
C GLN A 179 -5.85 17.85 6.15
N THR A 180 -5.63 18.88 5.33
CA THR A 180 -4.59 18.87 4.30
C THR A 180 -3.25 19.35 4.84
N ILE A 181 -2.19 18.73 4.38
CA ILE A 181 -0.79 19.16 4.53
C ILE A 181 -0.22 19.27 3.12
N GLU A 182 0.13 20.49 2.73
CA GLU A 182 0.53 20.84 1.36
C GLU A 182 1.98 20.47 1.02
N SER A 183 2.78 20.07 2.01
CA SER A 183 4.17 19.68 1.80
C SER A 183 4.34 18.21 2.17
N VAL A 184 4.36 17.37 1.15
CA VAL A 184 4.86 16.00 1.27
C VAL A 184 6.36 16.06 1.03
N PRO A 185 7.21 15.66 2.00
CA PRO A 185 8.64 15.65 1.78
C PRO A 185 8.98 14.71 0.61
N PRO A 186 9.92 15.11 -0.28
CA PRO A 186 10.29 14.29 -1.41
C PRO A 186 10.80 12.94 -0.89
N GLN A 187 10.07 11.87 -1.22
CA GLN A 187 10.49 10.53 -0.90
C GLN A 187 11.52 10.08 -1.92
N ARG A 188 12.73 9.76 -1.44
CA ARG A 188 13.87 9.34 -2.27
C ARG A 188 13.74 7.90 -2.82
N SER A 189 12.56 7.30 -2.76
CA SER A 189 12.41 5.84 -2.81
C SER A 189 12.31 5.25 -4.22
N ALA A 190 11.80 5.99 -5.20
CA ALA A 190 11.59 5.48 -6.54
C ALA A 190 12.65 6.03 -7.50
N GLN A 191 13.55 5.16 -7.98
CA GLN A 191 14.52 5.49 -9.05
C GLN A 191 13.86 6.01 -10.34
N THR A 192 12.54 5.79 -10.49
CA THR A 192 11.76 6.15 -11.68
C THR A 192 11.08 7.52 -11.60
N VAL A 193 11.24 8.26 -10.50
CA VAL A 193 10.60 9.58 -10.30
C VAL A 193 11.66 10.68 -10.35
N ALA A 194 11.57 11.53 -11.38
CA ALA A 194 12.46 12.68 -11.57
C ALA A 194 12.07 13.86 -10.67
N GLN A 195 10.75 14.13 -10.55
CA GLN A 195 10.22 15.20 -9.71
C GLN A 195 8.90 14.75 -9.08
N GLN A 196 8.64 15.16 -7.84
CA GLN A 196 7.39 14.82 -7.14
C GLN A 196 6.88 16.00 -6.32
N SER A 197 5.56 16.11 -6.27
CA SER A 197 4.80 17.06 -5.46
C SER A 197 3.59 16.30 -4.95
N GLY A 198 3.00 16.75 -3.86
CA GLY A 198 1.84 16.05 -3.35
C GLY A 198 1.21 16.71 -2.14
N VAL A 199 -0.02 16.28 -1.87
CA VAL A 199 -0.83 16.73 -0.75
C VAL A 199 -1.20 15.53 0.11
N GLN A 200 -1.08 15.70 1.42
CA GLN A 200 -1.47 14.68 2.39
C GLN A 200 -2.78 15.08 3.06
N MET A 201 -3.79 14.24 2.95
CA MET A 201 -5.11 14.37 3.58
C MET A 201 -5.16 13.45 4.80
N LEU A 202 -5.00 14.01 5.99
CA LEU A 202 -5.05 13.28 7.26
C LEU A 202 -6.46 13.18 7.78
N PHE A 203 -6.86 11.99 8.20
CA PHE A 203 -8.11 11.81 8.92
C PHE A 203 -7.99 12.42 10.33
N LEU A 204 -8.96 13.27 10.67
CA LEU A 204 -9.04 13.90 11.98
C LEU A 204 -9.87 13.03 12.94
N PRO A 205 -9.48 12.94 14.21
CA PRO A 205 -10.24 12.18 15.19
C PRO A 205 -11.67 12.67 15.32
N THR A 206 -12.62 11.76 15.23
CA THR A 206 -14.04 12.05 15.48
C THR A 206 -14.45 11.51 16.84
N ALA A 207 -15.24 12.29 17.59
CA ALA A 207 -15.75 11.84 18.90
C ALA A 207 -16.67 10.61 18.80
N THR A 208 -17.19 10.32 17.60
CA THR A 208 -17.98 9.13 17.27
C THR A 208 -17.17 7.83 17.30
N GLY A 209 -15.84 7.88 17.17
CA GLY A 209 -14.96 6.71 17.21
C GLY A 209 -14.81 6.03 18.57
N ARG A 210 -15.26 6.66 19.68
CA ARG A 210 -15.22 6.00 21.01
C ARG A 210 -16.14 4.78 21.13
N ASN A 211 -17.12 4.64 20.23
CA ASN A 211 -18.11 3.55 20.25
C ASN A 211 -17.93 2.56 19.09
N TYR A 212 -17.14 2.89 18.06
CA TYR A 212 -16.80 1.99 16.97
C TYR A 212 -15.33 1.61 17.10
N MET A 213 -15.03 0.83 18.14
CA MET A 213 -13.73 0.15 18.26
C MET A 213 -13.77 -1.08 17.35
N SER A 214 -12.67 -1.42 16.71
CA SER A 214 -12.58 -2.71 16.04
C SER A 214 -12.70 -3.83 17.08
N LYS A 215 -13.13 -5.02 16.66
CA LYS A 215 -13.28 -6.18 17.57
C LYS A 215 -11.99 -6.48 18.34
N ASP A 216 -10.83 -6.23 17.73
CA ASP A 216 -9.52 -6.45 18.35
C ASP A 216 -9.15 -5.35 19.35
N GLU A 217 -9.50 -4.10 19.04
CA GLU A 217 -9.27 -2.95 19.93
C GLU A 217 -10.18 -2.99 21.17
N GLU A 218 -11.41 -3.48 21.01
CA GLU A 218 -12.33 -3.77 22.13
C GLU A 218 -11.77 -4.87 23.03
N ARG A 219 -11.18 -5.92 22.43
CA ARG A 219 -10.54 -7.03 23.14
C ARG A 219 -9.30 -6.59 23.93
N GLU A 220 -8.47 -5.72 23.36
CA GLU A 220 -7.30 -5.14 24.06
C GLU A 220 -7.71 -4.22 25.21
N ARG A 221 -8.78 -3.44 25.02
CA ARG A 221 -9.31 -2.60 26.09
C ARG A 221 -9.88 -3.43 27.22
N GLU A 222 -10.54 -4.54 26.91
CA GLU A 222 -11.01 -5.49 27.91
C GLU A 222 -9.86 -6.13 28.71
N THR A 223 -8.76 -6.53 28.06
CA THR A 223 -7.62 -7.13 28.77
C THR A 223 -6.94 -6.13 29.70
N LEU A 224 -6.79 -4.87 29.28
CA LEU A 224 -6.27 -3.78 30.11
C LEU A 224 -7.20 -3.44 31.29
N SER A 225 -8.52 -3.56 31.10
CA SER A 225 -9.51 -3.31 32.15
C SER A 225 -9.58 -4.43 33.21
N LYS A 226 -9.22 -5.67 32.83
CA LYS A 226 -9.25 -6.85 33.70
C LYS A 226 -7.96 -7.02 34.53
N SER A 227 -6.84 -6.41 34.15
CA SER A 227 -5.62 -6.38 34.98
C SER A 227 -5.69 -5.26 36.03
N GLY A 228 -6.53 -5.46 37.05
CA GLY A 228 -6.74 -4.53 38.16
C GLY A 228 -5.55 -4.41 39.12
N THR A 229 -4.44 -3.82 38.67
CA THR A 229 -3.33 -3.42 39.56
C THR A 229 -3.15 -1.92 39.52
N SER A 230 -3.87 -1.24 40.40
CA SER A 230 -3.78 0.19 40.66
C SER A 230 -2.56 0.50 41.53
N THR A 231 -1.43 0.89 40.93
CA THR A 231 -0.40 1.69 41.62
C THR A 231 0.56 2.37 40.63
N ALA A 232 0.93 3.61 41.00
CA ALA A 232 2.04 4.45 40.48
C ALA A 232 1.75 5.46 39.34
N LYS A 233 1.38 6.66 39.79
CA LYS A 233 1.93 7.99 39.43
C LYS A 233 2.86 8.11 38.20
N SER A 234 2.40 8.98 37.30
CA SER A 234 3.19 9.93 36.49
C SER A 234 4.35 9.39 35.64
N ALA A 235 4.00 8.91 34.46
CA ALA A 235 4.54 9.51 33.26
C ALA A 235 3.35 9.90 32.40
N ALA A 236 3.10 11.20 32.26
CA ALA A 236 2.28 11.71 31.16
C ALA A 236 3.06 11.39 29.88
N SER A 237 3.00 10.14 29.42
CA SER A 237 3.25 9.87 28.02
C SER A 237 2.24 10.75 27.31
N ARG A 238 2.75 11.72 26.55
CA ARG A 238 1.93 12.44 25.60
C ARG A 238 1.16 11.35 24.89
N ARG A 239 -0.15 11.22 25.15
CA ARG A 239 -1.04 10.43 24.31
C ARG A 239 -0.86 11.07 22.95
N ARG A 240 0.04 10.52 22.14
CA ARG A 240 0.11 10.83 20.73
C ARG A 240 -1.32 10.57 20.30
N ILE A 241 -2.02 11.63 19.93
CA ILE A 241 -3.32 11.51 19.29
C ILE A 241 -3.07 10.47 18.20
N ALA A 242 -3.71 9.31 18.34
CA ALA A 242 -3.52 8.21 17.41
C ALA A 242 -3.76 8.81 16.02
N LYS A 243 -2.75 8.76 15.16
CA LYS A 243 -2.90 9.28 13.81
C LYS A 243 -3.90 8.35 13.14
N GLU A 244 -5.10 8.81 12.82
CA GLU A 244 -6.17 7.97 12.22
C GLU A 244 -5.88 7.62 10.74
N GLY A 245 -4.60 7.59 10.33
CA GLY A 245 -4.19 7.43 8.95
C GLY A 245 -4.55 8.62 8.05
N GLY A 246 -4.61 8.36 6.75
CA GLY A 246 -4.95 9.35 5.73
C GLY A 246 -4.55 8.89 4.34
N ILE A 247 -4.77 9.75 3.34
CA ILE A 247 -4.36 9.53 1.95
C ILE A 247 -3.36 10.60 1.54
N THR A 248 -2.25 10.18 0.94
CA THR A 248 -1.34 11.07 0.22
C THR A 248 -1.60 10.93 -1.27
N VAL A 249 -1.86 12.05 -1.93
CA VAL A 249 -1.95 12.16 -3.39
C VAL A 249 -0.66 12.79 -3.90
N LEU A 250 0.02 12.11 -4.79
CA LEU A 250 1.27 12.52 -5.41
C LEU A 250 1.04 12.81 -6.89
N VAL A 251 1.68 13.87 -7.35
CA VAL A 251 1.90 14.19 -8.76
C VAL A 251 3.38 13.99 -9.04
N GLU A 252 3.66 13.08 -9.96
CA GLU A 252 5.01 12.62 -10.28
C GLU A 252 5.33 12.92 -11.75
N LYS A 253 6.51 13.47 -11.98
CA LYS A 253 7.20 13.43 -13.27
C LYS A 253 8.13 12.23 -13.26
N THR A 254 7.90 11.29 -14.17
CA THR A 254 8.74 10.10 -14.30
C THR A 254 10.05 10.42 -15.01
N THR A 255 11.03 9.53 -14.90
CA THR A 255 12.30 9.63 -15.65
C THR A 255 12.12 9.41 -17.15
N SER A 256 11.01 8.79 -17.56
CA SER A 256 10.60 8.65 -18.97
C SER A 256 9.83 9.87 -19.50
N ASP A 257 9.85 10.98 -18.77
CA ASP A 257 9.15 12.22 -19.14
C ASP A 257 7.64 12.01 -19.35
N SER A 258 7.01 11.27 -18.44
CA SER A 258 5.55 11.16 -18.35
C SER A 258 5.03 11.71 -17.03
N LEU A 259 3.76 12.11 -17.01
CA LEU A 259 3.07 12.53 -15.79
C LEU A 259 2.28 11.36 -15.21
N ARG A 260 2.29 11.25 -13.88
CA ARG A 260 1.56 10.22 -13.16
C ARG A 260 0.98 10.78 -11.87
N ILE A 261 -0.20 10.29 -11.50
CA ILE A 261 -0.84 10.57 -10.22
C ILE A 261 -0.96 9.27 -9.43
N ARG A 262 -0.63 9.34 -8.14
CA ARG A 262 -0.74 8.21 -7.22
C ARG A 262 -1.43 8.62 -5.94
N ALA A 263 -2.41 7.84 -5.51
CA ALA A 263 -3.00 7.94 -4.20
C ALA A 263 -2.56 6.74 -3.35
N ARG A 264 -2.04 6.99 -2.16
CA ARG A 264 -1.59 5.94 -1.23
C ARG A 264 -1.98 6.25 0.19
N ARG A 265 -2.11 5.22 1.02
CA ARG A 265 -2.31 5.41 2.47
C ARG A 265 -1.07 6.02 3.10
N CYS A 266 -1.27 6.90 4.08
CA CYS A 266 -0.21 7.54 4.84
C CYS A 266 -0.50 7.47 6.35
N ASN A 267 0.55 7.61 7.17
CA ASN A 267 0.47 7.42 8.64
C ASN A 267 -0.21 6.09 9.03
N TYR A 268 -0.01 5.05 8.23
CA TYR A 268 -0.49 3.69 8.45
C TYR A 268 0.43 2.86 9.36
N ALA A 269 1.47 3.49 9.94
CA ALA A 269 2.39 2.80 10.82
C ALA A 269 1.68 2.48 12.15
N ASP A 270 1.68 1.19 12.48
CA ASP A 270 1.14 0.53 13.67
C ASP A 270 -0.36 0.24 13.56
N ASP A 271 -0.75 -1.02 13.84
CA ASP A 271 -2.11 -1.63 13.79
C ASP A 271 -3.19 -0.88 14.61
N THR A 272 -2.88 0.31 15.10
CA THR A 272 -3.72 1.24 15.84
C THR A 272 -4.47 2.25 14.95
N GLY A 273 -4.07 2.42 13.69
CA GLY A 273 -4.75 3.30 12.75
C GLY A 273 -6.02 2.65 12.21
N THR A 274 -7.20 3.08 12.67
CA THR A 274 -8.48 2.62 12.09
C THR A 274 -8.56 2.99 10.61
N ILE A 275 -8.61 1.99 9.72
CA ILE A 275 -8.81 2.22 8.29
C ILE A 275 -10.21 2.79 8.07
N LYS A 276 -10.30 3.95 7.40
CA LYS A 276 -11.57 4.63 7.11
C LYS A 276 -12.02 4.33 5.68
N GLU A 277 -12.20 3.05 5.35
CA GLU A 277 -12.44 2.56 3.99
C GLU A 277 -13.49 3.39 3.21
N ILE A 278 -14.63 3.69 3.82
CA ILE A 278 -15.70 4.50 3.20
C ILE A 278 -15.22 5.92 2.85
N SER A 279 -14.45 6.55 3.74
CA SER A 279 -13.87 7.87 3.48
C SER A 279 -12.79 7.77 2.40
N GLU A 280 -11.97 6.72 2.41
CA GLU A 280 -10.96 6.47 1.38
C GLU A 280 -11.60 6.32 -0.01
N GLU A 281 -12.60 5.44 -0.16
CA GLU A 281 -13.34 5.24 -1.41
C GLU A 281 -13.95 6.54 -1.94
N THR A 282 -14.54 7.35 -1.04
CA THR A 282 -15.14 8.64 -1.41
C THR A 282 -14.09 9.62 -1.93
N ILE A 283 -12.92 9.69 -1.28
CA ILE A 283 -11.81 10.53 -1.71
C ILE A 283 -11.30 10.08 -3.09
N LEU A 284 -11.09 8.78 -3.28
CA LEU A 284 -10.59 8.22 -4.54
C LEU A 284 -11.54 8.47 -5.70
N LYS A 285 -12.85 8.26 -5.49
CA LYS A 285 -13.86 8.54 -6.51
C LYS A 285 -13.85 10.01 -6.93
N ARG A 286 -13.77 10.92 -5.96
CA ARG A 286 -13.72 12.36 -6.27
C ARG A 286 -12.43 12.79 -6.94
N LEU A 287 -11.32 12.14 -6.62
CA LEU A 287 -10.05 12.36 -7.29
C LEU A 287 -10.14 11.91 -8.76
N GLN A 288 -10.72 10.73 -9.01
CA GLN A 288 -10.98 10.24 -10.37
C GLN A 288 -11.87 11.20 -11.17
N ASP A 289 -12.98 11.67 -10.57
CA ASP A 289 -13.89 12.63 -11.20
C ASP A 289 -13.16 13.95 -11.52
N ALA A 290 -12.36 14.47 -10.58
CA ALA A 290 -11.56 15.68 -10.79
C ALA A 290 -10.52 15.49 -11.90
N MET A 291 -9.86 14.33 -11.94
CA MET A 291 -8.89 14.04 -12.98
C MET A 291 -9.51 13.91 -14.35
N ALA A 292 -10.72 13.35 -14.46
CA ALA A 292 -11.44 13.31 -15.73
C ALA A 292 -11.74 14.71 -16.27
N VAL A 293 -12.12 15.65 -15.39
CA VAL A 293 -12.34 17.07 -15.76
C VAL A 293 -11.02 17.72 -16.19
N TRP A 294 -9.95 17.55 -15.40
CA TRP A 294 -8.65 18.11 -15.75
C TRP A 294 -8.12 17.59 -17.09
N GLN A 295 -8.27 16.29 -17.35
CA GLN A 295 -7.91 15.69 -18.63
C GLN A 295 -8.72 16.29 -19.78
N GLN A 296 -10.03 16.51 -19.60
CA GLN A 296 -10.87 17.14 -20.62
C GLN A 296 -10.48 18.60 -20.93
N ASP A 297 -10.05 19.36 -19.91
CA ASP A 297 -9.68 20.78 -20.07
C ASP A 297 -8.28 20.97 -20.70
N ASN A 298 -7.44 19.93 -20.68
CA ASN A 298 -6.03 19.99 -21.11
C ASN A 298 -5.68 18.98 -22.23
N ALA A 299 -6.68 18.31 -22.82
CA ALA A 299 -6.56 17.48 -24.01
C ALA A 299 -6.76 18.29 -25.30
#